data_AF-A0A497CBX5-F1
#
_entry.id   AF-A0A497CBX5-F1
#
_cell.length_a   1.000
_cell.length_b   1.000
_cell.length_c   1.000
_cell.angle_alpha   90.00
_cell.angle_beta   90.00
_cell.angle_gamma   90.00
#
_symmetry.space_group_name_H-M   'P 1'
#
loop_
_entity.id
_entity.type
_entity.pdbx_description
1 polymer ?
#
loop_
_entity_poly.entity_id
_entity_poly.type
_entity_poly.pdbx_seq_one_letter_code
_entity_poly.pdbx_strand_id
1 'polypeptide(L)'
;MTLNNKPQKTFSEKVVKFFQIILRLILTTLLAIIVGASLYYGIAYGIPAFQKNYIQPVYDNTQRLDNVEIRQSQQQEQLVERIEAIRERMETLEIKNDAAKEVFAELQTQIDDLSGEVYSAQATAQASQAYAEGLAADLQEALATIEAQQAQTQDEVEDLTSEQIPVESLLNELTLVKVMELLTRAKQSLLHNNFGLAQYDLQAAQELLYDLQGKVTEEQMAQIDQILQHLDTISDQLPDYPNLASSELEIIWQLLVTCGSEEGEDASQIAPTPTPTPTP
;
A
#
# COMPACT_ATOMS: atom_id res chain seq x y z
N MET A 1 -84.71 -104.30 99.19
CA MET A 1 -84.08 -103.01 98.84
C MET A 1 -82.64 -103.30 98.43
N THR A 2 -82.11 -102.98 97.25
CA THR A 2 -82.59 -102.46 95.96
C THR A 2 -81.43 -102.72 94.98
N LEU A 3 -81.76 -103.26 93.80
CA LEU A 3 -81.11 -103.14 92.47
C LEU A 3 -79.68 -102.57 92.39
N ASN A 4 -78.76 -103.27 91.70
CA ASN A 4 -78.18 -102.69 90.49
C ASN A 4 -77.50 -103.73 89.58
N ASN A 5 -78.03 -103.85 88.37
CA ASN A 5 -77.60 -104.75 87.33
C ASN A 5 -76.52 -104.07 86.48
N LYS A 6 -75.48 -104.84 86.10
CA LYS A 6 -74.37 -104.40 85.24
C LYS A 6 -74.90 -103.85 83.90
N PRO A 7 -74.06 -103.08 83.20
CA PRO A 7 -73.66 -103.65 81.91
C PRO A 7 -72.15 -103.89 81.85
N GLN A 8 -71.81 -105.15 81.55
CA GLN A 8 -70.46 -105.52 81.15
C GLN A 8 -70.11 -104.76 79.88
N LYS A 9 -68.99 -104.03 79.88
CA LYS A 9 -68.37 -103.52 78.66
C LYS A 9 -67.88 -104.72 77.85
N THR A 10 -68.63 -105.04 76.80
CA THR A 10 -68.34 -106.10 75.83
C THR A 10 -66.96 -105.87 75.20
N PHE A 11 -66.22 -106.94 74.96
CA PHE A 11 -64.92 -106.90 74.30
C PHE A 11 -64.97 -106.14 72.95
N SER A 12 -66.13 -106.14 72.28
CA SER A 12 -66.38 -105.35 71.07
C SER A 12 -66.33 -103.82 71.30
N GLU A 13 -66.77 -103.28 72.45
CA GLU A 13 -66.63 -101.84 72.73
C GLU A 13 -65.17 -101.42 72.89
N LYS A 14 -64.32 -102.30 73.45
CA LYS A 14 -62.89 -102.03 73.57
C LYS A 14 -62.19 -102.09 72.20
N VAL A 15 -62.57 -103.04 71.35
CA VAL A 15 -62.06 -103.15 69.97
C VAL A 15 -62.51 -101.95 69.12
N VAL A 16 -63.77 -101.52 69.23
CA VAL A 16 -64.28 -100.33 68.53
C VAL A 16 -63.56 -99.06 68.99
N LYS A 17 -63.33 -98.89 70.31
CA LYS A 17 -62.54 -97.76 70.83
C LYS A 17 -61.08 -97.81 70.37
N PHE A 18 -60.46 -98.99 70.31
CA PHE A 18 -59.10 -99.15 69.79
C PHE A 18 -59.02 -98.78 68.31
N PHE A 19 -59.98 -99.23 67.49
CA PHE A 19 -60.07 -98.89 66.08
C PHE A 19 -60.33 -97.38 65.88
N GLN A 20 -61.17 -96.78 66.73
CA GLN A 20 -61.44 -95.35 66.71
C GLN A 20 -60.20 -94.51 67.09
N ILE A 21 -59.39 -94.98 68.04
CA ILE A 21 -58.11 -94.36 68.40
C ILE A 21 -57.11 -94.46 67.24
N ILE A 22 -56.97 -95.65 66.63
CA ILE A 22 -56.11 -95.85 65.45
C ILE A 22 -56.57 -94.97 64.28
N LEU A 23 -57.87 -94.95 63.98
CA LEU A 23 -58.42 -94.13 62.90
C LEU A 23 -58.19 -92.65 63.14
N ARG A 24 -58.39 -92.18 64.38
CA ARG A 24 -58.10 -90.80 64.76
C ARG A 24 -56.61 -90.48 64.61
N LEU A 25 -55.73 -91.40 65.00
CA LEU A 25 -54.27 -91.24 64.86
C LEU A 25 -53.84 -91.19 63.39
N ILE A 26 -54.37 -92.06 62.54
CA ILE A 26 -54.13 -92.03 61.09
C ILE A 26 -54.61 -90.70 60.51
N LEU A 27 -55.83 -90.28 60.83
CA LEU A 27 -56.40 -89.03 60.30
C LEU A 27 -55.60 -87.80 60.75
N THR A 28 -55.19 -87.74 62.01
CA THR A 28 -54.32 -86.66 62.51
C THR A 28 -52.95 -86.68 61.82
N THR A 29 -52.37 -87.87 61.57
CA THR A 29 -51.10 -88.00 60.84
C THR A 29 -51.24 -87.54 59.39
N LEU A 30 -52.32 -87.94 58.72
CA LEU A 30 -52.61 -87.55 57.33
C LEU A 30 -52.82 -86.03 57.23
N LEU A 31 -53.53 -85.45 58.19
CA LEU A 31 -53.73 -84.00 58.27
C LEU A 31 -52.41 -83.26 58.53
N ALA A 32 -51.55 -83.78 59.40
CA ALA A 32 -50.22 -83.24 59.62
C ALA A 32 -49.35 -83.31 58.34
N ILE A 33 -49.45 -84.39 57.57
CA ILE A 33 -48.76 -84.53 56.27
C ILE A 33 -49.31 -83.51 55.26
N ILE A 34 -50.62 -83.33 55.16
CA ILE A 34 -51.23 -82.36 54.24
C ILE A 34 -50.82 -80.94 54.60
N VAL A 35 -50.85 -80.58 55.88
CA VAL A 35 -50.43 -79.26 56.37
C VAL A 35 -48.93 -79.06 56.15
N GLY A 36 -48.11 -80.09 56.42
CA GLY A 36 -46.67 -80.05 56.16
C GLY A 36 -46.36 -79.89 54.67
N ALA A 37 -47.06 -80.63 53.81
CA ALA A 37 -46.91 -80.53 52.36
C ALA A 37 -47.39 -79.16 51.84
N SER A 38 -48.54 -78.64 52.28
CA SER A 38 -49.04 -77.35 51.83
C SER A 38 -48.14 -76.19 52.27
N LEU A 39 -47.58 -76.24 53.49
CA LEU A 39 -46.55 -75.31 53.94
C LEU A 39 -45.26 -75.44 53.12
N TYR A 40 -44.78 -76.66 52.89
CA TYR A 40 -43.59 -76.91 52.08
C TYR A 40 -43.75 -76.38 50.66
N TYR A 41 -44.84 -76.72 49.96
CA TYR A 41 -45.11 -76.25 48.60
C TYR A 41 -45.37 -74.74 48.58
N GLY A 42 -46.08 -74.19 49.56
CA GLY A 42 -46.33 -72.74 49.68
C GLY A 42 -45.04 -71.94 49.86
N ILE A 43 -44.11 -72.43 50.68
CA ILE A 43 -42.81 -71.77 50.89
C ILE A 43 -41.89 -72.01 49.67
N ALA A 44 -41.77 -73.24 49.20
CA ALA A 44 -40.86 -73.61 48.12
C ALA A 44 -41.23 -72.99 46.77
N TYR A 45 -42.52 -72.83 46.47
CA TYR A 45 -42.99 -72.25 45.19
C TYR A 45 -43.54 -70.83 45.32
N GLY A 46 -44.13 -70.47 46.46
CA GLY A 46 -44.70 -69.13 46.66
C GLY A 46 -43.65 -68.03 46.75
N ILE A 47 -42.56 -68.26 47.49
CA ILE A 47 -41.46 -67.29 47.63
C ILE A 47 -40.81 -66.98 46.27
N PRO A 48 -40.39 -67.96 45.45
CA PRO A 48 -39.78 -67.65 44.15
C PRO A 48 -40.77 -67.05 43.14
N ALA A 49 -42.05 -67.46 43.15
CA ALA A 49 -43.07 -66.84 42.29
C ALA A 49 -43.30 -65.35 42.65
N PHE A 50 -43.31 -65.02 43.94
CA PHE A 50 -43.44 -63.65 44.41
C PHE A 50 -42.23 -62.78 44.02
N GLN A 51 -41.01 -63.31 44.18
CA GLN A 51 -39.79 -62.61 43.75
C GLN A 51 -39.79 -62.31 42.25
N LYS A 52 -40.13 -63.30 41.41
CA LYS A 52 -40.13 -63.15 39.96
C LYS A 52 -41.21 -62.19 39.46
N ASN A 53 -42.41 -62.23 40.05
CA ASN A 53 -43.55 -61.45 39.53
C ASN A 53 -43.63 -60.03 40.11
N TYR A 54 -43.17 -59.80 41.35
CA TYR A 54 -43.33 -58.50 42.02
C TYR A 54 -42.01 -57.77 42.29
N ILE A 55 -40.97 -58.49 42.71
CA ILE A 55 -39.70 -57.85 43.09
C ILE A 55 -38.84 -57.57 41.85
N GLN A 56 -38.78 -58.53 40.92
CA GLN A 56 -37.93 -58.41 39.73
C GLN A 56 -38.31 -57.25 38.79
N PRO A 57 -39.59 -56.98 38.48
CA PRO A 57 -39.96 -55.83 37.65
C PRO A 57 -39.64 -54.49 38.31
N VAL A 58 -39.71 -54.40 39.64
CA VAL A 58 -39.32 -53.20 40.37
C VAL A 58 -37.81 -52.98 40.26
N TYR A 59 -37.02 -54.04 40.46
CA TYR A 59 -35.57 -53.99 40.30
C TYR A 59 -35.16 -53.57 38.88
N ASP A 60 -35.75 -54.18 37.85
CA ASP A 60 -35.49 -53.84 36.45
C ASP A 60 -35.91 -52.40 36.12
N ASN A 61 -37.05 -51.94 36.64
CA ASN A 61 -37.50 -50.57 36.46
C ASN A 61 -36.61 -49.57 37.19
N THR A 62 -36.10 -49.88 38.39
CA THR A 62 -35.13 -49.04 39.09
C THR A 62 -33.85 -48.91 38.26
N GLN A 63 -33.31 -50.01 37.74
CA GLN A 63 -32.14 -49.93 36.85
C GLN A 63 -32.42 -49.13 35.57
N ARG A 64 -33.62 -49.25 34.99
CA ARG A 64 -34.00 -48.43 33.82
C ARG A 64 -34.10 -46.95 34.17
N LEU A 65 -34.63 -46.61 35.34
CA LEU A 65 -34.73 -45.23 35.81
C LEU A 65 -33.33 -44.64 36.02
N ASP A 66 -32.43 -45.36 36.67
CA ASP A 66 -31.03 -44.96 36.85
C ASP A 66 -30.34 -44.74 35.49
N ASN A 67 -30.54 -45.67 34.53
CA ASN A 67 -29.99 -45.52 33.18
C ASN A 67 -30.58 -44.32 32.42
N VAL A 68 -31.87 -44.02 32.61
CA VAL A 68 -32.52 -42.85 32.00
C VAL A 68 -32.01 -41.56 32.64
N GLU A 69 -31.84 -41.52 33.95
CA GLU A 69 -31.29 -40.37 34.68
C GLU A 69 -29.84 -40.09 34.25
N ILE A 70 -29.01 -41.12 34.13
CA ILE A 70 -27.64 -41.00 33.60
C ILE A 70 -27.66 -40.45 32.17
N ARG A 71 -28.51 -40.99 31.28
CA ARG A 71 -28.63 -40.49 29.91
C ARG A 71 -29.13 -39.05 29.87
N GLN A 72 -30.07 -38.69 30.73
CA GLN A 72 -30.62 -37.34 30.80
C GLN A 72 -29.56 -36.35 31.28
N SER A 73 -28.78 -36.71 32.30
CA SER A 73 -27.67 -35.90 32.79
C SER A 73 -26.60 -35.70 31.70
N GLN A 74 -26.21 -36.78 31.00
CA GLN A 74 -25.26 -36.70 29.89
C GLN A 74 -25.78 -35.85 28.72
N GLN A 75 -27.08 -35.94 28.40
CA GLN A 75 -27.69 -35.11 27.36
C GLN A 75 -27.75 -33.64 27.77
N GLN A 76 -28.05 -33.34 29.04
CA GLN A 76 -28.01 -31.96 29.55
C GLN A 76 -26.60 -31.39 29.49
N GLU A 77 -25.59 -32.15 29.89
CA GLU A 77 -24.18 -31.75 29.81
C GLU A 77 -23.76 -31.46 28.37
N GLN A 78 -24.07 -32.36 27.42
CA GLN A 78 -23.80 -32.12 25.99
C GLN A 78 -24.53 -30.90 25.43
N LEU A 79 -25.75 -30.61 25.88
CA LEU A 79 -26.48 -29.42 25.46
C LEU A 79 -25.84 -28.15 26.00
N VAL A 80 -25.38 -28.16 27.26
CA VAL A 80 -24.66 -27.03 27.87
C VAL A 80 -23.36 -26.78 27.11
N GLU A 81 -22.55 -27.82 26.87
CA GLU A 81 -21.31 -27.72 26.09
C GLU A 81 -21.55 -27.17 24.68
N ARG A 82 -22.59 -27.65 23.98
CA ARG A 82 -22.94 -27.15 22.64
C ARG A 82 -23.37 -25.69 22.67
N ILE A 83 -24.12 -25.26 23.68
CA ILE A 83 -24.55 -23.87 23.84
C ILE A 83 -23.34 -22.98 24.09
N GLU A 84 -22.39 -23.40 24.93
CA GLU A 84 -21.16 -22.66 25.18
C GLU A 84 -20.31 -22.56 23.92
N ALA A 85 -20.09 -23.66 23.20
CA ALA A 85 -19.35 -23.64 21.94
C ALA A 85 -19.99 -22.76 20.86
N ILE A 86 -21.34 -22.72 20.79
CA ILE A 86 -22.05 -21.83 19.87
C ILE A 86 -21.88 -20.36 20.28
N ARG A 87 -21.94 -20.05 21.58
CA ARG A 87 -21.71 -18.70 22.10
C ARG A 87 -20.30 -18.20 21.79
N GLU A 88 -19.29 -19.00 22.08
CA GLU A 88 -17.89 -18.68 21.77
C GLU A 88 -17.68 -18.43 20.26
N ARG A 89 -18.30 -19.28 19.43
CA ARG A 89 -18.23 -19.12 17.97
C ARG A 89 -18.97 -17.86 17.50
N MET A 90 -20.09 -17.51 18.12
CA MET A 90 -20.83 -16.28 17.83
C MET A 90 -20.02 -15.04 18.19
N GLU A 91 -19.44 -15.00 19.39
CA GLU A 91 -18.56 -13.92 19.85
C GLU A 91 -17.35 -13.77 18.92
N THR A 92 -16.71 -14.87 18.55
CA THR A 92 -15.61 -14.85 17.58
C THR A 92 -16.05 -14.31 16.21
N LEU A 93 -17.26 -14.67 15.76
CA LEU A 93 -17.81 -14.18 14.49
C LEU A 93 -18.17 -12.69 14.56
N GLU A 94 -18.68 -12.21 15.68
CA GLU A 94 -18.96 -10.79 15.92
C GLU A 94 -17.68 -9.97 15.87
N ILE A 95 -16.63 -10.39 16.60
CA ILE A 95 -15.31 -9.75 16.58
C ILE A 95 -14.75 -9.70 15.14
N LYS A 96 -14.82 -10.81 14.41
CA LYS A 96 -14.37 -10.86 13.01
C LYS A 96 -15.20 -9.98 12.10
N ASN A 97 -16.50 -9.89 12.32
CA ASN A 97 -17.39 -9.05 11.53
C ASN A 97 -17.10 -7.56 11.76
N ASP A 98 -16.85 -7.16 13.00
CA ASP A 98 -16.51 -5.78 13.34
C ASP A 98 -15.12 -5.39 12.80
N ALA A 99 -14.12 -6.28 12.92
CA ALA A 99 -12.82 -6.07 12.28
C ALA A 99 -12.94 -5.95 10.75
N ALA A 100 -13.80 -6.75 10.12
CA ALA A 100 -14.05 -6.64 8.69
C ALA A 100 -14.71 -5.31 8.31
N LYS A 101 -15.69 -4.83 9.10
CA LYS A 101 -16.32 -3.51 8.88
C LYS A 101 -15.31 -2.37 8.98
N GLU A 102 -14.40 -2.43 9.95
CA GLU A 102 -13.33 -1.45 10.11
C GLU A 102 -12.41 -1.42 8.89
N VAL A 103 -11.96 -2.59 8.42
CA VAL A 103 -11.16 -2.70 7.20
C VAL A 103 -11.92 -2.19 5.97
N PHE A 104 -13.22 -2.45 5.85
CA PHE A 104 -14.03 -1.92 4.75
C PHE A 104 -14.18 -0.40 4.80
N ALA A 105 -14.36 0.19 5.99
CA ALA A 105 -14.43 1.63 6.14
C ALA A 105 -13.11 2.29 5.74
N GLU A 106 -11.99 1.72 6.18
CA GLU A 106 -10.64 2.17 5.82
C GLU A 106 -10.39 2.08 4.30
N LEU A 107 -10.71 0.95 3.68
CA LEU A 107 -10.60 0.78 2.23
C LEU A 107 -11.47 1.76 1.46
N GLN A 108 -12.69 2.07 1.95
CA GLN A 108 -13.56 3.05 1.32
C GLN A 108 -12.93 4.45 1.37
N THR A 109 -12.38 4.86 2.51
CA THR A 109 -11.65 6.13 2.64
C THR A 109 -10.46 6.18 1.69
N GLN A 110 -9.66 5.11 1.60
CA GLN A 110 -8.52 5.06 0.68
C GLN A 110 -8.95 5.16 -0.80
N ILE A 111 -10.07 4.54 -1.17
CA ILE A 111 -10.63 4.65 -2.52
C ILE A 111 -11.08 6.09 -2.80
N ASP A 112 -11.77 6.72 -1.86
CA ASP A 112 -12.26 8.10 -2.02
C ASP A 112 -11.07 9.08 -2.15
N ASP A 113 -10.05 8.94 -1.32
CA ASP A 113 -8.83 9.75 -1.36
C ASP A 113 -8.08 9.56 -2.69
N LEU A 114 -7.86 8.31 -3.12
CA LEU A 114 -7.18 8.00 -4.38
C LEU A 114 -7.97 8.52 -5.58
N SER A 115 -9.30 8.45 -5.54
CA SER A 115 -10.14 9.01 -6.61
C SER A 115 -10.00 10.53 -6.71
N GLY A 116 -9.87 11.22 -5.56
CA GLY A 116 -9.60 12.65 -5.50
C GLY A 116 -8.21 13.01 -6.04
N GLU A 117 -7.20 12.21 -5.69
CA GLU A 117 -5.84 12.38 -6.21
C GLU A 117 -5.81 12.20 -7.74
N VAL A 118 -6.43 11.15 -8.26
CA VAL A 118 -6.52 10.91 -9.72
C VAL A 118 -7.22 12.08 -10.43
N TYR A 119 -8.30 12.61 -9.86
CA TYR A 119 -9.01 13.76 -10.44
C TYR A 119 -8.12 15.02 -10.49
N SER A 120 -7.39 15.30 -9.40
CA SER A 120 -6.49 16.46 -9.36
C SER A 120 -5.29 16.30 -10.28
N ALA A 121 -4.67 15.13 -10.33
CA ALA A 121 -3.59 14.80 -11.25
C ALA A 121 -4.05 14.92 -12.71
N GLN A 122 -5.25 14.46 -13.04
CA GLN A 122 -5.82 14.59 -14.38
C GLN A 122 -6.04 16.07 -14.76
N ALA A 123 -6.53 16.90 -13.84
CA ALA A 123 -6.69 18.34 -14.08
C ALA A 123 -5.32 19.02 -14.31
N THR A 124 -4.30 18.68 -13.52
CA THR A 124 -2.93 19.19 -13.72
C THR A 124 -2.35 18.74 -15.07
N ALA A 125 -2.54 17.48 -15.45
CA ALA A 125 -2.09 16.97 -16.74
C ALA A 125 -2.74 17.74 -17.90
N GLN A 126 -4.06 17.97 -17.85
CA GLN A 126 -4.78 18.75 -18.87
C GLN A 126 -4.28 20.20 -18.94
N ALA A 127 -4.06 20.84 -17.80
CA ALA A 127 -3.51 22.20 -17.77
C ALA A 127 -2.10 22.27 -18.36
N SER A 128 -1.24 21.30 -18.03
CA SER A 128 0.11 21.21 -18.58
C SER A 128 0.12 20.96 -20.09
N GLN A 129 -0.81 20.14 -20.58
CA GLN A 129 -0.97 19.88 -22.01
C GLN A 129 -1.41 21.14 -22.75
N ALA A 130 -2.42 21.86 -22.24
CA ALA A 130 -2.87 23.11 -22.84
C ALA A 130 -1.75 24.16 -22.87
N TYR A 131 -0.94 24.23 -21.82
CA TYR A 131 0.23 25.10 -21.78
C TYR A 131 1.29 24.72 -22.83
N ALA A 132 1.59 23.42 -22.98
CA ALA A 132 2.52 22.94 -23.99
C ALA A 132 2.04 23.22 -25.42
N GLU A 133 0.73 23.05 -25.69
CA GLU A 133 0.12 23.39 -26.97
C GLU A 133 0.21 24.89 -27.28
N GLY A 134 -0.02 25.76 -26.27
CA GLY A 134 0.16 27.21 -26.40
C GLY A 134 1.61 27.59 -26.71
N LEU A 135 2.57 27.05 -25.96
CA LEU A 135 3.99 27.30 -26.19
C LEU A 135 4.45 26.83 -27.57
N ALA A 136 3.93 25.69 -28.06
CA ALA A 136 4.23 25.21 -29.39
C ALA A 136 3.72 26.17 -30.48
N ALA A 137 2.53 26.75 -30.30
CA ALA A 137 1.99 27.75 -31.21
C ALA A 137 2.84 29.05 -31.18
N ASP A 138 3.19 29.53 -30.00
CA ASP A 138 4.04 30.73 -29.82
C ASP A 138 5.42 30.54 -30.48
N LEU A 139 6.04 29.36 -30.32
CA LEU A 139 7.31 29.03 -30.98
C LEU A 139 7.18 28.99 -32.50
N GLN A 140 6.07 28.48 -33.02
CA GLN A 140 5.83 28.44 -34.46
C GLN A 140 5.66 29.85 -35.03
N GLU A 141 4.99 30.75 -34.30
CA GLU A 141 4.86 32.16 -34.67
C GLU A 141 6.20 32.90 -34.60
N ALA A 142 7.00 32.64 -33.57
CA ALA A 142 8.34 33.21 -33.43
C ALA A 142 9.26 32.76 -34.57
N LEU A 143 9.23 31.47 -34.95
CA LEU A 143 9.99 30.95 -36.10
C LEU A 143 9.56 31.62 -37.41
N ALA A 144 8.26 31.73 -37.68
CA ALA A 144 7.77 32.41 -38.87
C ALA A 144 8.20 33.89 -38.93
N THR A 145 8.25 34.55 -37.76
CA THR A 145 8.71 35.94 -37.65
C THR A 145 10.21 36.06 -37.93
N ILE A 146 11.03 35.15 -37.39
CA ILE A 146 12.48 35.11 -37.64
C ILE A 146 12.76 34.83 -39.12
N GLU A 147 12.05 33.87 -39.74
CA GLU A 147 12.18 33.58 -41.17
C GLU A 147 11.84 34.80 -42.03
N ALA A 148 10.79 35.54 -41.68
CA ALA A 148 10.43 36.77 -42.38
C ALA A 148 11.48 37.87 -42.20
N GLN A 149 12.02 38.05 -40.99
CA GLN A 149 13.10 39.00 -40.73
C GLN A 149 14.38 38.64 -41.48
N GLN A 150 14.74 37.36 -41.53
CA GLN A 150 15.91 36.89 -42.27
C GLN A 150 15.77 37.16 -43.77
N ALA A 151 14.60 36.90 -44.36
CA ALA A 151 14.33 37.23 -45.75
C ALA A 151 14.46 38.74 -46.02
N GLN A 152 13.89 39.57 -45.13
CA GLN A 152 14.01 41.03 -45.23
C GLN A 152 15.46 41.52 -45.13
N THR A 153 16.24 41.02 -44.16
CA THR A 153 17.65 41.37 -44.02
C THR A 153 18.46 40.92 -45.25
N GLN A 154 18.11 39.77 -45.84
CA GLN A 154 18.78 39.28 -47.04
C GLN A 154 18.49 40.16 -48.25
N ASP A 155 17.24 40.60 -48.44
CA ASP A 155 16.87 41.57 -49.48
C ASP A 155 17.59 42.91 -49.26
N GLU A 156 17.66 43.39 -48.02
CA GLU A 156 18.34 44.65 -47.65
C GLU A 156 19.86 44.56 -47.87
N VAL A 157 20.48 43.41 -47.57
CA VAL A 157 21.89 43.17 -47.91
C VAL A 157 22.10 43.14 -49.43
N GLU A 158 21.22 42.52 -50.21
CA GLU A 158 21.31 42.50 -51.67
C GLU A 158 21.21 43.93 -52.27
N ASP A 159 20.31 44.75 -51.74
CA ASP A 159 20.23 46.18 -52.09
C ASP A 159 21.50 46.96 -51.70
N LEU A 160 22.08 46.72 -50.51
CA LEU A 160 23.32 47.37 -50.07
C LEU A 160 24.57 46.89 -50.84
N THR A 161 24.60 45.64 -51.30
CA THR A 161 25.67 45.13 -52.19
C THR A 161 25.66 45.84 -53.56
N SER A 162 24.49 46.30 -53.99
CA SER A 162 24.29 47.07 -55.23
C SER A 162 24.89 48.49 -55.13
N GLU A 163 24.97 49.03 -53.92
CA GLU A 163 25.52 50.35 -53.59
C GLU A 163 26.94 50.28 -52.99
N GLN A 164 27.86 49.44 -53.49
CA GLN A 164 29.30 49.55 -53.22
C GLN A 164 29.73 49.73 -51.73
N ILE A 165 28.92 49.27 -50.79
CA ILE A 165 29.31 49.11 -49.38
C ILE A 165 30.11 47.81 -49.30
N PRO A 166 31.24 47.75 -48.57
CA PRO A 166 31.99 46.51 -48.37
C PRO A 166 31.19 45.56 -47.48
N VAL A 167 30.32 44.76 -48.11
CA VAL A 167 29.43 43.75 -47.50
C VAL A 167 30.18 42.77 -46.61
N GLU A 168 31.45 42.54 -46.91
CA GLU A 168 32.34 41.71 -46.10
C GLU A 168 32.53 42.24 -44.67
N SER A 169 32.58 43.57 -44.49
CA SER A 169 32.67 44.20 -43.16
C SER A 169 31.40 43.96 -42.34
N LEU A 170 30.24 44.15 -42.96
CA LEU A 170 28.93 43.94 -42.31
C LEU A 170 28.71 42.46 -41.92
N LEU A 171 29.15 41.52 -42.76
CA LEU A 171 29.07 40.09 -42.44
C LEU A 171 29.98 39.70 -41.27
N ASN A 172 31.15 40.32 -41.16
CA ASN A 172 32.06 40.12 -40.03
C ASN A 172 31.44 40.67 -38.72
N GLU A 173 30.87 41.87 -38.76
CA GLU A 173 30.16 42.47 -37.61
C GLU A 173 28.96 41.62 -37.18
N LEU A 174 28.15 41.14 -38.13
CA LEU A 174 27.02 40.25 -37.84
C LEU A 174 27.47 38.95 -37.17
N THR A 175 28.60 38.38 -37.61
CA THR A 175 29.18 37.17 -37.02
C THR A 175 29.57 37.43 -35.56
N LEU A 176 30.15 38.60 -35.27
CA LEU A 176 30.52 39.00 -33.91
C LEU A 176 29.28 39.20 -33.01
N VAL A 177 28.21 39.81 -33.52
CA VAL A 177 26.92 39.92 -32.81
C VAL A 177 26.33 38.54 -32.50
N LYS A 178 26.40 37.61 -33.45
CA LYS A 178 25.93 36.23 -33.26
C LYS A 178 26.74 35.49 -32.19
N VAL A 179 28.06 35.68 -32.16
CA VAL A 179 28.91 35.17 -31.08
C VAL A 179 28.47 35.74 -29.73
N MET A 180 28.21 37.04 -29.63
CA MET A 180 27.73 37.67 -28.39
C MET A 180 26.37 37.12 -27.92
N GLU A 181 25.45 36.83 -28.84
CA GLU A 181 24.16 36.19 -28.52
C GLU A 181 24.35 34.80 -27.92
N LEU A 182 25.18 33.96 -28.55
CA LEU A 182 25.50 32.62 -28.07
C LEU A 182 26.14 32.65 -26.67
N LEU A 183 27.08 33.58 -26.40
CA LEU A 183 27.68 33.72 -25.06
C LEU A 183 26.66 34.16 -24.01
N THR A 184 25.73 35.05 -24.38
CA THR A 184 24.64 35.49 -23.48
C THR A 184 23.72 34.32 -23.15
N ARG A 185 23.39 33.48 -24.13
CA ARG A 185 22.58 32.27 -23.94
C ARG A 185 23.31 31.21 -23.11
N ALA A 186 24.61 31.03 -23.32
CA ALA A 186 25.46 30.16 -22.50
C ALA A 186 25.44 30.61 -21.03
N LYS A 187 25.61 31.92 -20.77
CA LYS A 187 25.54 32.50 -19.42
C LYS A 187 24.18 32.27 -18.76
N GLN A 188 23.08 32.45 -19.51
CA GLN A 188 21.73 32.14 -19.01
C GLN A 188 21.59 30.65 -18.69
N SER A 189 22.12 29.76 -19.53
CA SER A 189 22.11 28.31 -19.28
C SER A 189 22.88 27.93 -18.02
N LEU A 190 24.01 28.58 -17.74
CA LEU A 190 24.76 28.41 -16.48
C LEU A 190 23.93 28.83 -15.26
N LEU A 191 23.20 29.95 -15.32
CA LEU A 191 22.32 30.40 -14.24
C LEU A 191 21.20 29.41 -13.90
N HIS A 192 20.74 28.64 -14.89
CA HIS A 192 19.74 27.59 -14.72
C HIS A 192 20.34 26.21 -14.42
N ASN A 193 21.66 26.12 -14.17
CA ASN A 193 22.41 24.87 -13.98
C ASN A 193 22.29 23.89 -15.16
N ASN A 194 22.05 24.38 -16.38
CA ASN A 194 22.01 23.58 -17.59
C ASN A 194 23.37 23.62 -18.31
N PHE A 195 24.36 22.92 -17.75
CA PHE A 195 25.75 22.97 -18.20
C PHE A 195 25.96 22.38 -19.60
N GLY A 196 25.17 21.38 -19.99
CA GLY A 196 25.24 20.78 -21.32
C GLY A 196 24.82 21.77 -22.42
N LEU A 197 23.74 22.53 -22.18
CA LEU A 197 23.31 23.57 -23.12
C LEU A 197 24.30 24.74 -23.16
N ALA A 198 24.86 25.11 -22.01
CA ALA A 198 25.92 26.12 -21.96
C ALA A 198 27.14 25.70 -22.79
N GLN A 199 27.61 24.45 -22.65
CA GLN A 199 28.76 23.94 -23.41
C GLN A 199 28.50 23.90 -24.92
N TYR A 200 27.28 23.53 -25.32
CA TYR A 200 26.86 23.57 -26.72
C TYR A 200 26.94 24.99 -27.30
N ASP A 201 26.42 25.99 -26.59
CA ASP A 201 26.47 27.39 -27.02
C ASP A 201 27.90 27.95 -27.09
N LEU A 202 28.77 27.54 -26.15
CA LEU A 202 30.19 27.92 -26.17
C LEU A 202 30.92 27.34 -27.37
N GLN A 203 30.68 26.06 -27.70
CA GLN A 203 31.29 25.44 -28.87
C GLN A 203 30.85 26.13 -30.16
N ALA A 204 29.55 26.42 -30.30
CA ALA A 204 29.03 27.14 -31.46
C ALA A 204 29.65 28.55 -31.60
N ALA A 205 29.90 29.23 -30.47
CA ALA A 205 30.58 30.53 -30.46
C ALA A 205 32.04 30.41 -30.90
N GLN A 206 32.77 29.38 -30.43
CA GLN A 206 34.15 29.11 -30.85
C GLN A 206 34.26 28.84 -32.35
N GLU A 207 33.36 28.01 -32.90
CA GLU A 207 33.34 27.68 -34.34
C GLU A 207 33.19 28.94 -35.21
N LEU A 208 32.27 29.84 -34.84
CA LEU A 208 32.09 31.11 -35.54
C LEU A 208 33.32 32.03 -35.46
N LEU A 209 34.01 32.03 -34.31
CA LEU A 209 35.23 32.82 -34.12
C LEU A 209 36.40 32.27 -34.94
N TYR A 210 36.57 30.95 -35.04
CA TYR A 210 37.57 30.34 -35.91
C TYR A 210 37.33 30.69 -37.39
N ASP A 211 36.07 30.65 -37.83
CA ASP A 211 35.71 31.05 -39.20
C ASP A 211 35.96 32.53 -39.50
N LEU A 212 35.99 33.37 -38.46
CA LEU A 212 36.22 34.80 -38.55
C LEU A 212 37.71 35.15 -38.64
N GLN A 213 38.61 34.34 -38.09
CA GLN A 213 40.06 34.60 -38.08
C GLN A 213 40.65 34.85 -39.48
N GLY A 214 40.16 34.16 -40.51
CA GLY A 214 40.64 34.31 -41.89
C GLY A 214 40.17 35.58 -42.60
N LYS A 215 39.31 36.40 -41.97
CA LYS A 215 38.57 37.51 -42.61
C LYS A 215 38.77 38.86 -41.91
N VAL A 216 39.55 38.89 -40.83
CA VAL A 216 39.78 40.07 -39.99
C VAL A 216 41.22 40.59 -40.12
N THR A 217 41.46 41.79 -39.58
CA THR A 217 42.81 42.38 -39.54
C THR A 217 43.73 41.62 -38.58
N GLU A 218 45.05 41.81 -38.70
CA GLU A 218 46.05 41.15 -37.85
C GLU A 218 45.89 41.51 -36.36
N GLU A 219 45.40 42.72 -36.07
CA GLU A 219 45.13 43.18 -34.69
C GLU A 219 43.87 42.51 -34.10
N GLN A 220 42.79 42.42 -34.88
CA GLN A 220 41.56 41.73 -34.48
C GLN A 220 41.79 40.22 -34.31
N MET A 221 42.65 39.62 -35.14
CA MET A 221 43.03 38.22 -35.03
C MET A 221 43.64 37.90 -33.67
N ALA A 222 44.56 38.74 -33.18
CA ALA A 222 45.18 38.57 -31.87
C ALA A 222 44.17 38.67 -30.71
N GLN A 223 43.15 39.52 -30.85
CA GLN A 223 42.07 39.65 -29.87
C GLN A 223 41.14 38.43 -29.91
N ILE A 224 40.79 37.92 -31.10
CA ILE A 224 40.00 36.69 -31.24
C ILE A 224 40.75 35.48 -30.67
N ASP A 225 42.06 35.37 -30.88
CA ASP A 225 42.89 34.32 -30.29
C ASP A 225 42.85 34.36 -28.76
N GLN A 226 42.91 35.56 -28.19
CA GLN A 226 42.77 35.73 -26.74
C GLN A 226 41.39 35.25 -26.26
N ILE A 227 40.32 35.68 -26.93
CA ILE A 227 38.94 35.26 -26.61
C ILE A 227 38.79 33.74 -26.68
N LEU A 228 39.33 33.09 -27.72
CA LEU A 228 39.27 31.63 -27.89
C LEU A 228 39.99 30.90 -26.75
N GLN A 229 41.16 31.37 -26.31
CA GLN A 229 41.86 30.81 -25.15
C GLN A 229 41.04 30.87 -23.86
N HIS A 230 40.33 31.99 -23.64
CA HIS A 230 39.44 32.13 -22.50
C HIS A 230 38.23 31.18 -22.64
N LEU A 231 37.64 31.03 -23.83
CA LEU A 231 36.53 30.09 -24.07
C LEU A 231 36.94 28.64 -23.84
N ASP A 232 38.14 28.23 -24.28
CA ASP A 232 38.67 26.88 -24.01
C ASP A 232 38.84 26.63 -22.52
N THR A 233 39.39 27.61 -21.81
CA THR A 233 39.58 27.54 -20.36
C THR A 233 38.23 27.38 -19.63
N ILE A 234 37.18 28.05 -20.10
CA ILE A 234 35.82 27.91 -19.54
C ILE A 234 35.23 26.54 -19.84
N SER A 235 35.42 26.04 -21.07
CA SER A 235 34.92 24.72 -21.48
C SER A 235 35.55 23.60 -20.63
N ASP A 236 36.84 23.72 -20.31
CA ASP A 236 37.56 22.79 -19.43
C ASP A 236 37.14 22.89 -17.95
N GLN A 237 36.65 24.05 -17.53
CA GLN A 237 36.20 24.30 -16.15
C GLN A 237 34.76 23.86 -15.89
N LEU A 238 33.97 23.59 -16.93
CA LEU A 238 32.60 23.09 -16.79
C LEU A 238 32.58 21.55 -16.74
N PRO A 239 31.78 20.93 -15.84
CA PRO A 239 30.79 21.53 -14.94
C PRO A 239 31.33 21.90 -13.54
N ASP A 240 32.63 21.73 -13.29
CA ASP A 240 33.20 21.74 -11.94
C ASP A 240 33.26 23.13 -11.27
N TYR A 241 33.39 24.21 -12.06
CA TYR A 241 33.54 25.59 -11.58
C TYR A 241 32.59 26.59 -12.28
N PRO A 242 31.26 26.46 -12.16
CA PRO A 242 30.29 27.23 -12.94
C PRO A 242 30.27 28.74 -12.62
N ASN A 243 30.55 29.11 -11.37
CA ASN A 243 30.62 30.52 -10.98
C ASN A 243 31.86 31.23 -11.58
N LEU A 244 32.99 30.52 -11.67
CA LEU A 244 34.20 31.03 -12.29
C LEU A 244 33.99 31.17 -13.80
N ALA A 245 33.44 30.13 -14.44
CA ALA A 245 33.03 30.14 -15.83
C ALA A 245 32.11 31.33 -16.17
N SER A 246 31.11 31.62 -15.33
CA SER A 246 30.21 32.75 -15.55
C SER A 246 30.89 34.11 -15.44
N SER A 247 31.89 34.26 -14.56
CA SER A 247 32.67 35.50 -14.45
C SER A 247 33.57 35.69 -15.66
N GLU A 248 34.18 34.61 -16.14
CA GLU A 248 35.06 34.63 -17.29
C GLU A 248 34.30 34.92 -18.59
N LEU A 249 33.08 34.40 -18.74
CA LEU A 249 32.20 34.75 -19.88
C LEU A 249 31.88 36.23 -19.97
N GLU A 250 31.75 36.92 -18.83
CA GLU A 250 31.54 38.37 -18.82
C GLU A 250 32.76 39.12 -19.34
N ILE A 251 33.97 38.66 -18.97
CA ILE A 251 35.23 39.23 -19.45
C ILE A 251 35.34 39.05 -20.96
N ILE A 252 35.05 37.85 -21.45
CA ILE A 252 35.06 37.55 -22.89
C ILE A 252 34.06 38.42 -23.65
N TRP A 253 32.85 38.58 -23.11
CA TRP A 253 31.83 39.42 -23.72
C TRP A 253 32.29 40.88 -23.82
N GLN A 254 32.94 41.42 -22.78
CA GLN A 254 33.51 42.76 -22.82
C GLN A 254 34.64 42.90 -23.85
N LEU A 255 35.51 41.89 -23.96
CA LEU A 255 36.58 41.85 -24.96
C LEU A 255 36.02 41.85 -26.39
N LEU A 256 34.93 41.12 -26.64
CA LEU A 256 34.23 41.11 -27.94
C LEU A 256 33.66 42.48 -28.30
N VAL A 257 33.06 43.18 -27.35
CA VAL A 257 32.54 44.55 -27.57
C VAL A 257 33.66 45.52 -27.94
N THR A 258 34.84 45.41 -27.30
CA THR A 258 35.99 46.24 -27.67
C THR A 258 36.64 45.85 -29.00
N CYS A 259 36.56 44.58 -29.41
CA CYS A 259 37.10 44.10 -30.68
C CYS A 259 36.34 44.63 -31.91
N GLY A 260 35.04 44.92 -31.76
CA GLY A 260 34.20 45.47 -32.84
C GLY A 260 34.26 46.99 -32.99
N SER A 261 34.94 47.70 -32.09
CA SER A 261 34.97 49.17 -32.09
C SER A 261 36.26 49.67 -32.76
N GLU A 262 36.25 49.88 -34.08
CA GLU A 262 37.28 50.66 -34.77
C GLU A 262 37.13 52.15 -34.39
N GLU A 263 37.51 52.54 -33.18
CA GLU A 263 37.73 53.95 -32.85
C GLU A 263 39.24 54.21 -32.88
N GLY A 264 39.68 54.84 -33.98
CA GLY A 264 41.07 55.12 -34.27
C GLY A 264 41.79 55.84 -33.13
N GLU A 265 43.05 55.46 -32.94
CA GLU A 265 44.02 56.22 -32.18
C GLU A 265 44.09 57.67 -32.70
N ASP A 266 43.44 58.58 -31.98
CA ASP A 266 43.86 59.99 -31.96
C ASP A 266 44.44 60.30 -30.57
N ALA A 267 45.53 59.59 -30.25
CA ALA A 267 46.38 59.91 -29.12
C ALA A 267 47.50 60.84 -29.58
N SER A 268 47.23 62.16 -29.65
CA SER A 268 48.29 63.17 -29.52
C SER A 268 47.80 64.58 -29.15
N GLN A 269 48.32 65.03 -28.01
CA GLN A 269 48.45 66.42 -27.53
C GLN A 269 47.29 67.01 -26.71
N ILE A 270 47.33 66.76 -25.40
CA ILE A 270 46.90 67.76 -24.41
C ILE A 270 48.18 68.28 -23.70
N ALA A 271 48.55 69.52 -24.01
CA ALA A 271 49.65 70.25 -23.38
C ALA A 271 49.37 70.52 -21.88
N PRO A 272 50.41 70.67 -21.03
CA PRO A 272 50.21 70.97 -19.61
C PRO A 272 49.67 72.40 -19.41
N THR A 273 48.63 72.49 -18.58
CA THR A 273 47.96 73.70 -18.09
C THR A 273 48.93 74.73 -17.50
N PRO A 274 48.94 76.01 -17.94
CA PRO A 274 49.60 77.06 -17.19
C PRO A 274 48.75 77.50 -15.99
N THR A 275 49.39 77.47 -14.83
CA THR A 275 48.97 78.02 -13.54
C THR A 275 48.43 79.46 -13.63
N PRO A 276 47.25 79.78 -13.07
CA PRO A 276 46.85 81.16 -12.87
C PRO A 276 47.56 81.76 -11.65
N THR A 277 48.40 82.75 -11.91
CA THR A 277 49.01 83.66 -10.91
C THR A 277 47.93 84.54 -10.26
N PRO A 278 47.88 84.66 -8.92
CA PRO A 278 46.97 85.56 -8.23
C PRO A 278 47.64 86.91 -7.97
N THR A 279 46.97 88.04 -8.23
CA THR A 279 47.39 89.36 -7.74
C THR A 279 46.26 90.39 -7.92
N PRO A 280 46.25 91.49 -7.16
CA PRO A 280 45.96 91.66 -5.74
C PRO A 280 44.63 92.39 -5.46
#